data_AF-A0A923I8D3-F1
#
_entry.id   AF-A0A923I8D3-F1
#
_cell.length_a   1.000
_cell.length_b   1.000
_cell.length_c   1.000
_cell.angle_alpha   90.00
_cell.angle_beta   90.00
_cell.angle_gamma   90.00
#
_symmetry.space_group_name_H-M   'P 1'
#
loop_
_entity.id
_entity.type
_entity.pdbx_description
1 polymer ?
#
loop_
_entity_poly.entity_id
_entity_poly.type
_entity_poly.pdbx_seq_one_letter_code
_entity_poly.pdbx_strand_id
1 'polypeptide(L)'
;MKKSSFVAMILGTISGVLFALGMCMALIPEWGAFKPGVVFGGTGLLLALLTLLVWRKLEHKAPVRFSGKAVLSIAVGIIGALALGVGMCFSMVWNKMAAGIALGLVGIVILLCLIPLTKGIKE
;
A
#
# COMPACT_ATOMS: atom_id res chain seq x y z
N MET A 1 6.90 -16.32 15.59
CA MET A 1 6.70 -14.86 15.39
C MET A 1 6.88 -14.17 16.74
N LYS A 2 7.65 -13.08 16.83
CA LYS A 2 7.71 -12.29 18.07
C LYS A 2 6.35 -11.61 18.29
N LYS A 3 5.88 -11.53 19.54
CA LYS A 3 4.61 -10.83 19.88
C LYS A 3 4.58 -9.41 19.31
N SER A 4 5.72 -8.71 19.31
CA SER A 4 5.85 -7.35 18.77
C SER A 4 5.58 -7.26 17.26
N SER A 5 6.01 -8.23 16.46
CA SER A 5 5.76 -8.22 15.01
C SER A 5 4.31 -8.56 14.67
N PHE A 6 3.64 -9.39 15.48
CA PHE A 6 2.22 -9.69 15.31
C PHE A 6 1.35 -8.46 15.61
N VAL A 7 1.64 -7.76 16.72
CA VAL A 7 0.98 -6.50 17.08
C VAL A 7 1.20 -5.44 16.00
N ALA A 8 2.43 -5.29 15.49
CA ALA A 8 2.73 -4.35 14.41
C ALA A 8 2.00 -4.68 13.10
N MET A 9 1.83 -5.97 12.78
CA MET A 9 1.05 -6.38 11.61
C MET A 9 -0.42 -6.01 11.76
N ILE A 10 -1.04 -6.26 12.92
CA ILE A 10 -2.44 -5.92 13.17
C ILE A 10 -2.65 -4.41 13.14
N LEU A 11 -1.87 -3.63 13.91
CA LEU A 11 -1.98 -2.17 13.91
C LEU A 11 -1.64 -1.56 12.54
N GLY A 12 -0.69 -2.17 11.82
CA GLY A 12 -0.35 -1.81 10.45
C GLY A 12 -1.53 -2.01 9.49
N THR A 13 -2.23 -3.14 9.57
CA THR A 13 -3.41 -3.39 8.74
C THR A 13 -4.55 -2.44 9.09
N ILE A 14 -4.83 -2.22 10.38
CA ILE A 14 -5.89 -1.29 10.83
C ILE A 14 -5.59 0.13 10.32
N SER A 15 -4.35 0.62 10.50
CA SER A 15 -3.94 1.94 10.01
C SER A 15 -4.02 2.05 8.48
N GLY A 16 -3.60 1.01 7.75
CA GLY A 16 -3.71 0.97 6.29
C GLY A 16 -5.16 1.04 5.80
N VAL A 17 -6.07 0.31 6.43
CA VAL A 17 -7.50 0.35 6.10
C VAL A 17 -8.11 1.72 6.41
N LEU A 18 -7.81 2.30 7.58
CA LEU A 18 -8.28 3.64 7.94
C LEU A 18 -7.78 4.71 6.97
N PHE A 19 -6.50 4.61 6.57
CA PHE A 19 -5.92 5.52 5.59
C PHE A 19 -6.59 5.38 4.22
N ALA A 20 -6.77 4.14 3.72
CA ALA A 20 -7.40 3.90 2.43
C ALA A 20 -8.85 4.41 2.40
N LEU A 21 -9.64 4.15 3.45
CA LEU A 21 -11.00 4.65 3.57
C LEU A 21 -11.05 6.19 3.64
N GLY A 22 -10.14 6.80 4.40
CA GLY A 22 -10.02 8.26 4.48
C GLY A 22 -9.72 8.89 3.12
N MET A 23 -8.81 8.29 2.34
CA MET A 23 -8.52 8.74 0.98
C MET A 23 -9.73 8.60 0.05
N CYS A 24 -10.45 7.47 0.09
CA CYS A 24 -11.68 7.31 -0.69
C CYS A 24 -12.75 8.35 -0.34
N MET A 25 -12.99 8.61 0.95
CA MET A 25 -13.96 9.62 1.41
C MET A 25 -13.56 11.05 1.03
N ALA A 26 -12.26 11.34 0.91
CA ALA A 26 -11.75 12.64 0.49
C ALA A 26 -11.78 12.83 -1.03
N LEU A 27 -11.55 11.77 -1.82
CA LEU A 27 -11.46 11.86 -3.28
C LEU A 27 -12.83 11.78 -3.98
N ILE A 28 -13.86 11.23 -3.34
CA ILE A 28 -15.20 11.08 -3.92
C ILE A 28 -16.08 12.27 -3.48
N PRO A 29 -16.22 13.32 -4.30
CA PRO A 29 -16.96 14.53 -3.93
C PRO A 29 -18.47 14.26 -3.73
N GLU A 30 -19.03 13.22 -4.35
CA GLU A 30 -20.45 12.86 -4.23
C GLU A 30 -20.87 12.49 -2.80
N TRP A 31 -19.92 12.11 -1.94
CA TRP A 31 -20.22 11.73 -0.55
C TRP A 31 -20.35 12.93 0.38
N GLY A 32 -19.94 14.14 -0.04
CA GLY A 32 -19.92 15.34 0.82
C GLY A 32 -19.03 15.19 2.07
N ALA A 33 -18.22 14.13 2.13
CA ALA A 33 -17.49 13.66 3.30
C ALA A 33 -16.02 14.10 3.29
N PHE A 34 -15.68 15.18 2.59
CA PHE A 34 -14.29 15.65 2.45
C PHE A 34 -13.63 15.94 3.80
N LYS A 35 -14.30 16.72 4.66
CA LYS A 35 -13.80 17.04 6.01
C LYS A 35 -13.54 15.78 6.86
N PRO A 36 -14.51 14.86 7.03
CA PRO A 36 -14.25 13.62 7.76
C PRO A 36 -13.21 12.73 7.06
N GLY A 37 -13.19 12.66 5.72
CA GLY A 37 -12.20 11.89 4.97
C GLY A 37 -10.76 12.32 5.25
N VAL A 38 -10.50 13.63 5.27
CA VAL A 38 -9.17 14.19 5.64
C VAL A 38 -8.81 13.85 7.08
N VAL A 39 -9.76 13.91 8.01
CA VAL A 39 -9.52 13.57 9.43
C VAL A 39 -9.20 12.08 9.60
N PHE A 40 -9.98 11.19 8.98
CA PHE A 40 -9.76 9.75 9.03
C PHE A 40 -8.46 9.35 8.31
N GLY A 41 -8.18 9.94 7.14
CA GLY A 41 -6.94 9.73 6.40
C GLY A 41 -5.72 10.21 7.20
N GLY A 42 -5.78 11.41 7.77
CA GLY A 42 -4.72 11.95 8.63
C GLY A 42 -4.49 11.09 9.87
N THR A 43 -5.55 10.62 10.52
CA THR A 43 -5.46 9.73 11.69
C THR A 43 -4.87 8.37 11.31
N GLY A 44 -5.28 7.80 10.18
CA GLY A 44 -4.73 6.55 9.65
C GLY A 44 -3.23 6.66 9.35
N LEU A 45 -2.81 7.77 8.74
CA LEU A 45 -1.39 8.04 8.44
C LEU A 45 -0.57 8.25 9.73
N LEU A 46 -1.10 9.00 10.69
CA LEU A 46 -0.50 9.18 12.01
C LEU A 46 -0.33 7.84 12.72
N LEU A 47 -1.36 7.00 12.72
CA LEU A 47 -1.32 5.68 13.34
C LEU A 47 -0.30 4.77 12.64
N ALA A 48 -0.20 4.82 11.31
CA ALA A 48 0.80 4.07 10.56
C ALA A 48 2.23 4.51 10.93
N LEU A 49 2.48 5.82 11.02
CA LEU A 49 3.76 6.37 11.46
C LEU A 49 4.12 5.95 12.89
N LEU A 50 3.18 6.08 13.83
CA LEU A 50 3.37 5.64 15.22
C LEU A 50 3.65 4.14 15.30
N THR A 51 2.91 3.32 14.56
CA THR A 51 3.11 1.86 14.51
C THR A 51 4.50 1.52 13.99
N LEU A 52 4.96 2.20 12.93
CA LEU A 52 6.32 2.04 12.40
C LEU A 52 7.40 2.44 13.42
N LEU A 53 7.22 3.56 14.13
CA LEU A 53 8.17 4.03 15.15
C LEU A 53 8.24 3.07 16.34
N VAL A 54 7.10 2.66 16.88
CA VAL A 54 7.01 1.72 18.01
C VAL A 54 7.62 0.37 17.63
N TRP A 55 7.27 -0.17 16.46
CA TRP A 55 7.84 -1.43 15.99
C TRP A 55 9.37 -1.36 15.83
N ARG A 56 9.89 -0.26 15.28
CA ARG A 56 11.35 -0.05 15.16
C ARG A 56 12.04 0.03 16.51
N LYS A 57 11.45 0.74 17.47
CA LYS A 57 11.98 0.83 18.84
C LYS A 57 11.99 -0.54 19.53
N LEU A 58 10.91 -1.32 19.39
CA LEU A 58 10.80 -2.65 19.97
C LEU A 58 11.81 -3.65 19.38
N GLU A 59 12.06 -3.61 18.08
CA GLU A 59 12.99 -4.52 17.42
C GLU A 59 14.46 -4.06 17.47
N HIS A 60 14.77 -2.90 18.07
CA HIS A 60 16.11 -2.31 18.13
C HIS A 60 16.82 -2.30 16.76
N LYS A 61 16.05 -2.25 15.66
CA LYS A 61 16.61 -2.31 14.31
C LYS A 61 17.26 -0.97 13.98
N ALA A 62 18.37 -1.06 13.25
CA ALA A 62 19.06 0.09 12.66
C ALA A 62 18.08 0.99 11.87
N PRO A 63 18.37 2.30 11.73
CA PRO A 63 17.55 3.24 10.95
C PRO A 63 17.28 2.71 9.55
N VAL A 64 16.21 3.22 8.89
CA VAL A 64 15.84 2.84 7.52
C VAL A 64 17.08 2.86 6.67
N ARG A 65 17.58 1.68 6.32
CA ARG A 65 18.62 1.58 5.32
C ARG A 65 17.91 1.86 4.01
N PHE A 66 17.92 3.13 3.61
CA PHE A 66 17.59 3.58 2.27
C PHE A 66 18.62 2.97 1.31
N SER A 67 18.48 1.68 1.06
CA SER A 67 19.19 0.97 0.01
C SER A 67 18.45 1.24 -1.29
N GLY A 68 19.16 1.45 -2.40
CA GLY A 68 18.53 1.63 -3.72
C GLY A 68 17.55 0.49 -4.05
N LYS A 69 17.83 -0.73 -3.56
CA LYS A 69 16.91 -1.89 -3.67
C LYS A 69 15.58 -1.69 -2.94
N ALA A 70 15.60 -1.07 -1.75
CA ALA A 70 14.39 -0.82 -0.98
C ALA A 70 13.51 0.25 -1.64
N VAL A 71 14.12 1.35 -2.11
CA VAL A 71 13.42 2.41 -2.84
C VAL A 71 12.82 1.87 -4.13
N LEU A 72 13.61 1.10 -4.91
CA LEU A 72 13.15 0.48 -6.14
C LEU A 72 11.98 -0.49 -5.87
N SER A 73 12.07 -1.31 -4.82
CA SER A 73 10.99 -2.22 -4.45
C SER A 73 9.70 -1.47 -4.05
N ILE A 74 9.81 -0.35 -3.34
CA ILE A 74 8.63 0.46 -2.98
C ILE A 74 8.02 1.07 -4.25
N ALA A 75 8.86 1.65 -5.12
CA ALA A 75 8.40 2.27 -6.37
C ALA A 75 7.70 1.26 -7.30
N VAL A 76 8.31 0.09 -7.52
CA VAL A 76 7.72 -0.98 -8.34
C VAL A 76 6.41 -1.48 -7.72
N GLY A 77 6.34 -1.57 -6.38
CA GLY A 77 5.11 -1.95 -5.69
C GLY A 77 3.98 -0.94 -5.90
N ILE A 78 4.28 0.36 -5.82
CA ILE A 78 3.32 1.43 -6.09
C ILE A 78 2.84 1.37 -7.54
N ILE A 79 3.75 1.23 -8.50
CA ILE A 79 3.42 1.14 -9.94
C ILE A 79 2.53 -0.08 -10.22
N GLY A 80 2.87 -1.24 -9.67
CA GLY A 80 2.09 -2.47 -9.84
C GLY A 80 0.68 -2.36 -9.23
N ALA A 81 0.57 -1.82 -8.02
CA ALA A 81 -0.72 -1.62 -7.35
C ALA A 81 -1.61 -0.61 -8.09
N LEU A 82 -1.05 0.50 -8.59
CA LEU A 82 -1.77 1.48 -9.40
C LEU A 82 -2.21 0.89 -10.73
N ALA A 83 -1.34 0.17 -11.45
CA ALA A 83 -1.68 -0.48 -12.70
C ALA A 83 -2.83 -1.49 -12.53
N LEU A 84 -2.81 -2.27 -11.45
CA LEU A 84 -3.89 -3.20 -11.11
C LEU A 84 -5.19 -2.46 -10.77
N GLY A 85 -5.12 -1.40 -9.98
CA GLY A 85 -6.27 -0.53 -9.65
C GLY A 85 -6.90 0.10 -10.89
N VAL A 86 -6.08 0.68 -11.78
CA VAL A 86 -6.54 1.27 -13.05
C VAL A 86 -7.16 0.22 -13.97
N GLY A 87 -6.59 -0.99 -14.03
CA GLY A 87 -7.17 -2.11 -14.78
C GLY A 87 -8.59 -2.46 -14.32
N MET A 88 -8.84 -2.48 -13.00
CA MET A 88 -10.18 -2.69 -12.45
C MET A 88 -11.14 -1.55 -12.83
N CYS A 89 -10.71 -0.28 -12.72
CA CYS A 89 -11.51 0.86 -13.12
C CYS A 89 -11.86 0.84 -14.62
N PHE A 90 -10.92 0.46 -15.49
CA PHE A 90 -11.13 0.42 -16.94
C PHE A 90 -12.16 -0.64 -17.37
N SER A 91 -12.20 -1.78 -16.68
CA SER A 91 -13.20 -2.82 -16.91
C SER A 91 -14.59 -2.41 -16.46
N MET A 92 -14.70 -1.72 -15.31
CA MET A 92 -15.99 -1.44 -14.66
C MET A 92 -16.64 -0.12 -15.10
N VAL A 93 -15.84 0.92 -15.38
CA VAL A 93 -16.35 2.26 -15.70
C VAL A 93 -16.37 2.51 -17.22
N TRP A 94 -15.34 2.05 -17.95
CA TRP A 94 -15.17 2.33 -19.38
C TRP A 94 -15.63 1.20 -20.32
N ASN A 95 -16.15 0.08 -19.77
CA ASN A 95 -16.61 -1.11 -20.50
C ASN A 95 -15.58 -1.67 -21.52
N LYS A 96 -14.29 -1.37 -21.31
CA LYS A 96 -13.17 -1.80 -22.15
C LYS A 96 -12.51 -3.02 -21.52
N MET A 97 -13.26 -4.11 -21.39
CA MET A 97 -12.82 -5.31 -20.66
C MET A 97 -11.48 -5.86 -21.14
N ALA A 98 -11.23 -5.92 -22.45
CA ALA A 98 -9.98 -6.44 -22.99
C ALA A 98 -8.76 -5.59 -22.54
N ALA A 99 -8.87 -4.26 -22.57
CA ALA A 99 -7.81 -3.36 -22.13
C ALA A 99 -7.61 -3.41 -20.61
N GLY A 100 -8.70 -3.50 -19.84
CA GLY A 100 -8.66 -3.64 -18.39
C GLY A 100 -8.00 -4.93 -17.93
N ILE A 101 -8.31 -6.06 -18.58
CA ILE A 101 -7.67 -7.36 -18.31
C ILE A 101 -6.18 -7.31 -18.67
N ALA A 102 -5.81 -6.73 -19.81
CA ALA A 102 -4.41 -6.59 -20.20
C ALA A 102 -3.61 -5.75 -19.18
N LEU A 103 -4.13 -4.59 -18.77
CA LEU A 103 -3.51 -3.74 -17.74
C LEU A 103 -3.45 -4.43 -16.37
N GLY A 104 -4.51 -5.13 -15.98
CA GLY A 104 -4.56 -5.91 -14.74
C GLY A 104 -3.50 -7.02 -14.72
N LEU A 105 -3.37 -7.78 -15.81
CA LEU A 105 -2.33 -8.80 -15.98
C LEU A 105 -0.94 -8.19 -15.85
N VAL A 106 -0.66 -7.09 -16.55
CA VAL A 106 0.62 -6.37 -16.43
C VAL A 106 0.88 -5.94 -14.98
N GLY A 107 -0.14 -5.40 -14.29
CA GLY A 107 -0.04 -5.07 -12.86
C GLY A 107 0.34 -6.27 -11.99
N ILE A 108 -0.32 -7.42 -12.19
CA ILE A 108 0.00 -8.67 -11.46
C ILE A 108 1.44 -9.11 -11.73
N VAL A 109 1.90 -9.09 -12.98
CA VAL A 109 3.28 -9.46 -13.32
C VAL A 109 4.29 -8.56 -12.60
N ILE A 110 4.05 -7.24 -12.59
CA ILE A 110 4.92 -6.28 -11.88
C ILE A 110 4.94 -6.56 -10.37
N LEU A 111 3.78 -6.86 -9.78
CA LEU A 111 3.67 -7.24 -8.36
C LEU A 111 4.37 -8.57 -8.05
N LEU A 112 4.36 -9.54 -8.96
CA LEU A 112 5.09 -10.80 -8.80
C LEU A 112 6.61 -10.58 -8.87
N CYS A 113 7.09 -9.66 -9.71
CA CYS A 113 8.50 -9.26 -9.77
C CYS A 113 9.01 -8.63 -8.46
N LEU A 114 8.12 -8.21 -7.54
CA LEU A 114 8.52 -7.76 -6.21
C LEU A 114 9.08 -8.88 -5.32
N ILE A 115 8.65 -10.13 -5.53
CA ILE A 115 9.11 -11.30 -4.76
C ILE A 115 10.63 -11.52 -4.91
N PRO A 116 11.19 -11.64 -6.13
CA PRO A 116 12.64 -11.77 -6.31
C PRO A 116 13.40 -10.51 -5.89
N LEU A 117 12.80 -9.32 -6.03
CA LEU A 117 13.42 -8.06 -5.60
C LEU A 117 13.59 -7.95 -4.07
N THR A 118 12.60 -8.46 -3.32
CA THR A 118 12.58 -8.35 -1.85
C THR A 118 13.27 -9.51 -1.14
N LYS A 119 13.14 -10.74 -1.65
CA LYS A 119 13.81 -11.91 -1.06
C LYS A 119 15.24 -12.11 -1.59
N GLY A 120 15.62 -11.40 -2.66
CA GLY A 120 16.82 -11.70 -3.44
C GLY A 120 16.59 -12.96 -4.27
N ILE A 121 17.17 -13.01 -5.47
CA ILE A 121 17.28 -14.28 -6.21
C ILE A 121 18.19 -15.16 -5.37
N LYS A 122 17.59 -16.14 -4.69
CA LYS A 122 18.33 -17.20 -4.02
C LYS A 122 18.61 -18.22 -5.13
N GLU A 123 19.84 -18.22 -5.64
CA GLU A 123 20.35 -19.39 -6.37
C GLU A 123 20.35 -20.62 -5.44
#